data_AF-A0A353BWX2-F1
#
_entry.id   AF-A0A353BWX2-F1
#
_cell.length_a   1.000
_cell.length_b   1.000
_cell.length_c   1.000
_cell.angle_alpha   90.00
_cell.angle_beta   90.00
_cell.angle_gamma   90.00
#
_symmetry.space_group_name_H-M   'P 1'
#
loop_
_entity.id
_entity.type
_entity.pdbx_description
1 polymer ?
#
loop_
_entity_poly.entity_id
_entity_poly.type
_entity_poly.pdbx_seq_one_letter_code
_entity_poly.pdbx_strand_id
1 'polypeptide(L)'
;MLNISEISPLLQGFCQKEPHIAALYLFGSYNDGSAGQNSDLDLAVLFKEDVDLRAEMALQVQLSAVVGFEAIDLLNLNKAPLFMQFKALAGGRLIYEADPDLTSDFLEDILLRYHDQEYRYRMFFRDWDEGLKEDYQIGKP
;
A
#
# COMPACT_ATOMS: atom_id res chain seq x y z
N MET A 1 -5.22 19.83 1.05
CA MET A 1 -4.26 18.75 1.32
C MET A 1 -4.78 17.96 2.50
N LEU A 2 -4.84 16.63 2.37
CA LEU A 2 -5.16 15.74 3.48
C LEU A 2 -4.08 15.81 4.56
N ASN A 3 -4.50 15.91 5.83
CA ASN A 3 -3.58 15.85 6.96
C ASN A 3 -3.57 14.43 7.54
N ILE A 4 -2.45 13.73 7.38
CA ILE A 4 -2.29 12.34 7.84
C ILE A 4 -2.54 12.22 9.34
N SER A 5 -2.15 13.23 10.11
CA SER A 5 -2.32 13.26 11.57
C SER A 5 -3.80 13.32 11.98
N GLU A 6 -4.66 13.91 11.13
CA GLU A 6 -6.11 14.01 11.37
C GLU A 6 -6.86 12.76 10.93
N ILE A 7 -6.43 12.11 9.85
CA ILE A 7 -7.08 10.89 9.34
C ILE A 7 -6.63 9.61 10.05
N SER A 8 -5.40 9.56 10.58
CA SER A 8 -4.87 8.34 11.22
C SER A 8 -5.81 7.84 12.34
N PRO A 9 -6.35 8.68 13.24
CA PRO A 9 -7.31 8.23 14.25
C PRO A 9 -8.64 7.73 13.65
N LEU A 10 -9.10 8.32 12.55
CA LEU A 10 -10.33 7.89 11.86
C LEU A 10 -10.15 6.48 11.26
N LEU A 11 -9.01 6.27 10.59
CA LEU A 11 -8.63 4.97 10.04
C LEU A 11 -8.50 3.92 11.13
N GLN A 12 -7.81 4.23 12.23
CA GLN A 12 -7.69 3.33 13.39
C GLN A 12 -9.07 2.96 13.97
N GLY A 13 -9.93 3.95 14.18
CA GLY A 13 -11.27 3.73 14.72
C GLY A 13 -12.20 2.94 13.78
N PHE A 14 -11.98 3.02 12.47
CA PHE A 14 -12.64 2.18 11.49
C PHE A 14 -12.10 0.74 11.54
N CYS A 15 -10.78 0.55 11.46
CA CYS A 15 -10.19 -0.79 11.46
C CYS A 15 -10.46 -1.59 12.73
N GLN A 16 -10.59 -0.94 13.89
CA GLN A 16 -11.00 -1.60 15.14
C GLN A 16 -12.37 -2.29 15.06
N LYS A 17 -13.25 -1.87 14.14
CA LYS A 17 -14.58 -2.44 13.93
C LYS A 17 -14.60 -3.53 12.85
N GLU A 18 -13.49 -3.68 12.10
CA GLU A 18 -13.36 -4.60 10.99
C GLU A 18 -12.49 -5.80 11.41
N PRO A 19 -13.09 -6.91 11.90
CA PRO A 19 -12.34 -8.00 12.52
C PRO A 19 -11.38 -8.73 11.56
N HIS A 20 -11.64 -8.63 10.26
CA HIS A 20 -10.86 -9.26 9.19
C HIS A 20 -9.53 -8.55 8.89
N ILE A 21 -9.34 -7.32 9.35
CA ILE A 21 -8.10 -6.56 9.15
C ILE A 21 -7.08 -6.98 10.21
N ALA A 22 -5.90 -7.43 9.78
CA ALA A 22 -4.75 -7.71 10.63
C ALA A 22 -3.88 -6.45 10.79
N ALA A 23 -3.61 -5.75 9.69
CA ALA A 23 -2.84 -4.50 9.70
C ALA A 23 -3.26 -3.56 8.56
N LEU A 24 -3.08 -2.26 8.79
CA LEU A 24 -3.26 -1.19 7.80
C LEU A 24 -2.00 -0.34 7.73
N TYR A 25 -1.48 -0.16 6.53
CA TYR A 25 -0.33 0.69 6.23
C TYR A 25 -0.76 1.84 5.31
N LEU A 26 -0.22 3.02 5.58
CA LEU A 26 -0.22 4.14 4.65
C LEU A 26 1.12 4.13 3.89
N PHE A 27 1.10 4.12 2.57
CA PHE A 27 2.32 4.15 1.78
C PHE A 27 2.25 5.23 0.68
N GLY A 28 3.23 5.23 -0.22
CA GLY A 28 3.23 6.12 -1.39
C GLY A 28 3.42 7.60 -1.07
N SER A 29 2.84 8.45 -1.92
CA SER A 29 3.15 9.89 -1.98
C SER A 29 2.73 10.68 -0.73
N TYR A 30 1.74 10.16 0.02
CA TYR A 30 1.38 10.73 1.32
C TYR A 30 2.41 10.36 2.40
N ASN A 31 3.06 9.19 2.32
CA ASN A 31 4.08 8.83 3.29
C ASN A 31 5.42 9.56 3.05
N ASP A 32 5.81 9.80 1.80
CA ASP A 32 7.07 10.45 1.45
C ASP A 32 7.04 11.99 1.50
N GLY A 33 5.87 12.59 1.76
CA GLY A 33 5.69 14.04 1.85
C GLY A 33 5.67 14.75 0.50
N SER A 34 5.66 14.02 -0.62
CA SER A 34 5.55 14.55 -1.98
C SER A 34 4.10 14.72 -2.46
N ALA A 35 3.12 14.37 -1.62
CA ALA A 35 1.71 14.44 -1.98
C ALA A 35 1.29 15.82 -2.50
N GLY A 36 0.79 15.85 -3.74
CA GLY A 36 0.24 17.03 -4.39
C GLY A 36 -1.25 17.19 -4.11
N GLN A 37 -1.89 18.15 -4.80
CA GLN A 37 -3.35 18.34 -4.72
C GLN A 37 -4.16 17.20 -5.34
N ASN A 38 -3.54 16.39 -6.21
CA ASN A 38 -4.17 15.27 -6.93
C ASN A 38 -3.59 13.91 -6.53
N SER A 39 -2.90 13.81 -5.39
CA SER A 39 -2.36 12.53 -4.93
C SER A 39 -3.48 11.63 -4.42
N ASP A 40 -3.42 10.36 -4.79
CA ASP A 40 -4.27 9.32 -4.23
C ASP A 40 -3.76 8.92 -2.84
N LEU A 41 -4.66 8.51 -1.95
CA LEU A 41 -4.34 7.97 -0.63
C LEU A 41 -4.09 6.47 -0.76
N ASP A 42 -2.81 6.09 -0.84
CA ASP A 42 -2.38 4.70 -0.97
C ASP A 42 -2.42 3.95 0.38
N LEU A 43 -3.36 3.01 0.52
CA LEU A 43 -3.55 2.20 1.71
C LEU A 43 -3.30 0.72 1.41
N ALA A 44 -2.45 0.06 2.20
CA ALA A 44 -2.21 -1.37 2.10
C ALA A 44 -2.81 -2.09 3.29
N VAL A 45 -3.62 -3.11 3.03
CA VAL A 45 -4.31 -3.89 4.06
C VAL A 45 -3.82 -5.32 4.04
N LEU A 46 -3.42 -5.81 5.21
CA LEU A 46 -3.20 -7.22 5.48
C LEU A 46 -4.46 -7.77 6.13
N PHE A 47 -5.06 -8.77 5.51
CA PHE A 47 -6.23 -9.47 6.02
C PHE A 47 -5.82 -10.75 6.75
N LYS A 48 -6.59 -11.11 7.78
CA LYS A 48 -6.43 -12.36 8.52
C LYS A 48 -6.84 -13.59 7.70
N GLU A 49 -7.68 -13.38 6.70
CA GLU A 49 -8.18 -14.40 5.79
C GLU A 49 -8.38 -13.83 4.39
N ASP A 50 -8.47 -14.70 3.38
CA ASP A 50 -8.72 -14.28 2.01
C ASP A 50 -10.10 -13.63 1.87
N VAL A 51 -10.10 -12.35 1.51
CA VAL A 51 -11.29 -11.59 1.14
C VAL A 51 -11.53 -11.68 -0.36
N ASP A 52 -12.78 -11.56 -0.83
CA ASP A 52 -13.06 -11.48 -2.27
C ASP A 52 -12.97 -10.03 -2.79
N LEU A 53 -12.98 -9.85 -4.12
CA LEU A 53 -12.90 -8.52 -4.72
C LEU A 53 -14.07 -7.61 -4.29
N ARG A 54 -15.25 -8.18 -4.03
CA ARG A 54 -16.42 -7.40 -3.61
C ARG A 54 -16.21 -6.82 -2.22
N ALA A 55 -15.66 -7.60 -1.29
CA ALA A 55 -15.31 -7.15 0.05
C ALA A 55 -14.19 -6.09 0.00
N GLU A 56 -13.17 -6.28 -0.85
CA GLU A 56 -12.11 -5.28 -1.05
C GLU A 56 -12.68 -3.94 -1.55
N MET A 57 -13.54 -3.97 -2.57
CA MET A 57 -14.18 -2.76 -3.09
C MET A 57 -15.11 -2.10 -2.07
N ALA A 58 -15.86 -2.89 -1.29
CA ALA A 58 -16.71 -2.37 -0.23
C ALA A 58 -15.88 -1.66 0.85
N LEU A 59 -14.74 -2.26 1.24
CA LEU A 59 -13.80 -1.69 2.19
C LEU A 59 -13.23 -0.35 1.68
N GLN A 60 -12.84 -0.28 0.42
CA GLN A 60 -12.33 0.95 -0.20
C GLN A 60 -13.37 2.09 -0.14
N VAL A 61 -14.64 1.79 -0.44
CA VAL A 61 -15.74 2.77 -0.36
C VAL A 61 -15.98 3.22 1.08
N GLN A 62 -15.94 2.29 2.05
CA GLN A 62 -16.10 2.61 3.46
C GLN A 62 -14.96 3.49 3.98
N LEU A 63 -13.71 3.15 3.64
CA LEU A 63 -12.54 3.96 3.97
C LEU A 63 -12.68 5.37 3.39
N SER A 64 -13.10 5.48 2.13
CA SER A 64 -13.34 6.76 1.46
C SER A 64 -14.35 7.63 2.21
N ALA A 65 -15.46 7.03 2.64
CA ALA A 65 -16.48 7.71 3.42
C ALA A 65 -15.97 8.14 4.81
N VAL A 66 -15.11 7.33 5.45
CA VAL A 66 -14.54 7.62 6.78
C VAL A 66 -13.57 8.79 6.73
N VAL A 67 -12.69 8.85 5.73
CA VAL A 67 -11.72 9.95 5.62
C VAL A 67 -12.27 11.17 4.88
N GLY A 68 -13.43 11.06 4.23
CA GLY A 68 -14.01 12.13 3.41
C GLY A 68 -13.19 12.44 2.17
N PHE A 69 -12.56 11.42 1.58
CA PHE A 69 -11.69 11.55 0.42
C PHE A 69 -11.97 10.43 -0.58
N GLU A 70 -12.24 10.80 -1.83
CA GLU A 70 -12.67 9.86 -2.87
C GLU A 70 -11.50 9.09 -3.51
N ALA A 71 -10.33 9.73 -3.59
CA ALA A 71 -9.17 9.19 -4.28
C ALA A 71 -8.35 8.28 -3.35
N ILE A 72 -8.87 7.08 -3.06
CA ILE A 72 -8.17 6.05 -2.29
C ILE A 72 -7.77 4.91 -3.21
N ASP A 73 -6.51 4.49 -3.16
CA ASP A 73 -6.08 3.21 -3.73
C ASP A 73 -5.87 2.20 -2.60
N LEU A 74 -6.44 1.00 -2.76
CA LEU A 74 -6.42 -0.05 -1.75
C LEU A 74 -5.63 -1.25 -2.28
N LEU A 75 -4.47 -1.50 -1.68
CA LEU A 75 -3.64 -2.65 -1.97
C LEU A 75 -3.95 -3.80 -1.00
N ASN A 76 -4.51 -4.90 -1.50
CA ASN A 76 -4.61 -6.14 -0.72
C ASN A 76 -3.24 -6.83 -0.65
N LEU A 77 -2.60 -6.81 0.52
CA LEU A 77 -1.28 -7.41 0.72
C LEU A 77 -1.28 -8.93 0.54
N ASN A 78 -2.37 -9.63 0.87
CA ASN A 78 -2.46 -11.08 0.71
C ASN A 78 -2.36 -11.52 -0.77
N LYS A 79 -2.76 -10.65 -1.71
CA LYS A 79 -2.84 -10.97 -3.16
C LYS A 79 -1.88 -10.19 -4.04
N ALA A 80 -1.34 -9.08 -3.55
CA ALA A 80 -0.48 -8.21 -4.33
C ALA A 80 0.80 -8.94 -4.79
N PRO A 81 1.35 -8.58 -5.96
CA PRO A 81 2.67 -9.06 -6.36
C PRO A 81 3.74 -8.70 -5.30
N LEU A 82 4.73 -9.59 -5.11
CA LEU A 82 5.76 -9.45 -4.08
C LEU A 82 6.47 -8.07 -4.08
N PHE A 83 6.73 -7.51 -5.27
CA PHE A 83 7.30 -6.16 -5.36
C PHE A 83 6.38 -5.08 -4.76
N MET A 84 5.07 -5.14 -5.02
CA MET A 84 4.10 -4.18 -4.47
C MET A 84 3.95 -4.37 -2.96
N GLN A 85 3.95 -5.62 -2.48
CA GLN A 85 3.97 -5.92 -1.04
C GLN A 85 5.19 -5.27 -0.37
N PHE A 86 6.39 -5.50 -0.91
CA PHE A 86 7.63 -4.92 -0.38
C PHE A 86 7.62 -3.40 -0.44
N LYS A 87 7.19 -2.79 -1.56
CA LYS A 87 7.09 -1.33 -1.71
C LYS A 87 6.17 -0.71 -0.65
N ALA A 88 5.01 -1.32 -0.42
CA ALA A 88 4.04 -0.85 0.55
C ALA A 88 4.55 -0.95 2.01
N LEU A 89 5.33 -1.97 2.34
CA LEU A 89 5.82 -2.20 3.70
C LEU A 89 7.14 -1.45 3.99
N ALA A 90 8.12 -1.53 3.09
CA ALA A 90 9.44 -0.92 3.30
C ALA A 90 9.40 0.61 3.36
N GLY A 91 8.50 1.21 2.57
CA GLY A 91 8.26 2.65 2.52
C GLY A 91 6.92 3.06 3.12
N GLY A 92 6.26 2.20 3.90
CA GLY A 92 4.96 2.48 4.51
C GLY A 92 5.03 2.80 5.99
N ARG A 93 4.01 3.50 6.47
CA ARG A 93 3.76 3.76 7.88
C ARG A 93 2.61 2.89 8.37
N LEU A 94 2.87 2.08 9.40
CA LEU A 94 1.84 1.31 10.09
C LEU A 94 0.85 2.27 10.79
N ILE A 95 -0.42 2.19 10.41
CA ILE A 95 -1.51 2.99 10.96
C ILE A 95 -2.27 2.20 12.03
N TYR A 96 -2.50 0.91 11.78
CA TYR A 96 -3.25 0.03 12.68
C TYR A 96 -2.72 -1.40 12.62
N GLU A 97 -2.70 -2.08 13.76
CA GLU A 97 -2.31 -3.47 13.92
C GLU A 97 -3.25 -4.14 14.94
N ALA A 98 -3.86 -5.25 14.53
CA ALA A 98 -4.73 -6.09 15.35
C ALA A 98 -4.11 -7.44 15.68
N ASP A 99 -3.18 -7.90 14.85
CA ASP A 99 -2.55 -9.21 14.93
C ASP A 99 -1.03 -9.07 14.69
N PRO A 100 -0.26 -8.76 15.75
CA PRO A 100 1.18 -8.53 15.62
C PRO A 100 1.96 -9.76 15.18
N ASP A 101 1.51 -10.96 15.57
CA ASP A 101 2.17 -12.21 15.19
C ASP A 101 2.02 -12.43 13.68
N LEU A 102 0.78 -12.35 13.15
CA LEU A 102 0.52 -12.46 11.72
C LEU A 102 1.26 -11.37 10.92
N THR A 103 1.27 -10.14 11.44
CA THR A 103 1.94 -9.01 10.79
C THR A 103 3.46 -9.20 10.73
N SER A 104 4.06 -9.69 11.82
CA SER A 104 5.49 -9.99 11.90
C SER A 104 5.87 -11.15 10.96
N ASP A 105 5.12 -12.24 10.96
CA ASP A 105 5.36 -13.40 10.09
C ASP A 105 5.29 -13.00 8.61
N PHE A 106 4.32 -12.14 8.26
CA PHE A 106 4.16 -11.63 6.90
C PHE A 106 5.33 -10.72 6.47
N LEU A 107 5.81 -9.86 7.38
CA LEU A 107 6.98 -9.02 7.13
C LEU A 107 8.24 -9.85 6.90
N GLU A 108 8.47 -10.87 7.74
CA GLU A 108 9.62 -11.77 7.61
C GLU A 108 9.60 -12.51 6.26
N ASP A 109 8.46 -13.11 5.90
CA ASP A 109 8.29 -13.81 4.62
C ASP A 109 8.59 -12.91 3.43
N ILE A 110 8.09 -11.66 3.43
CA ILE A 110 8.34 -10.72 2.34
C ILE A 110 9.81 -10.35 2.26
N LEU A 111 10.47 -10.07 3.39
CA LEU A 111 11.89 -9.72 3.40
C LEU A 111 12.75 -10.83 2.82
N LEU A 112 12.46 -12.09 3.19
CA LEU A 112 13.16 -13.26 2.66
C LEU A 112 12.91 -13.44 1.15
N ARG A 113 11.65 -13.50 0.73
CA ARG A 113 11.30 -13.72 -0.68
C ARG A 113 11.76 -12.58 -1.58
N TYR A 114 11.67 -11.34 -1.12
CA TYR A 114 12.08 -10.18 -1.90
C TYR A 114 13.59 -10.14 -2.09
N HIS A 115 14.38 -10.40 -1.05
CA HIS A 115 15.83 -10.40 -1.14
C HIS A 115 16.35 -11.42 -2.17
N ASP A 116 15.73 -12.60 -2.26
CA ASP A 116 16.04 -13.61 -3.27
C ASP A 116 15.74 -13.14 -4.71
N GLN A 117 14.78 -12.23 -4.87
CA GLN A 117 14.33 -11.73 -6.17
C GLN A 117 14.77 -10.31 -6.50
N GLU A 118 15.45 -9.62 -5.58
CA GLU A 118 15.80 -8.21 -5.68
C GLU A 118 16.55 -7.90 -6.98
N TYR A 119 17.56 -8.73 -7.30
CA TYR A 119 18.33 -8.57 -8.53
C TYR A 119 17.43 -8.64 -9.78
N ARG A 120 16.45 -9.55 -9.80
CA ARG A 120 15.55 -9.73 -10.96
C ARG A 120 14.62 -8.54 -11.11
N TYR A 121 14.06 -8.03 -10.01
CA TYR A 121 13.25 -6.82 -10.03
C TYR A 121 14.07 -5.61 -10.48
N ARG A 122 15.28 -5.44 -9.96
CA ARG A 122 16.16 -4.33 -10.35
C ARG A 122 16.46 -4.33 -11.84
N MET A 123 16.73 -5.49 -12.43
CA MET A 123 16.97 -5.62 -13.86
C MET A 123 15.70 -5.33 -14.67
N PHE A 124 14.56 -5.91 -14.27
CA PHE A 124 13.27 -5.68 -14.94
C PHE A 124 12.90 -4.20 -14.99
N PHE A 125 12.97 -3.48 -13.85
CA PHE A 125 12.61 -2.06 -13.80
C PHE A 125 13.59 -1.18 -14.56
N ARG A 126 14.89 -1.51 -14.57
CA ARG A 126 15.87 -0.78 -15.38
C ARG A 126 15.55 -0.91 -16.87
N ASP A 127 15.30 -2.13 -17.34
CA ASP A 127 15.00 -2.38 -18.75
C ASP A 127 13.64 -1.73 -19.14
N TRP A 128 12.66 -1.73 -18.23
CA TRP A 128 11.39 -1.01 -18.40
C TRP A 128 11.59 0.51 -18.51
N ASP A 129 12.38 1.11 -17.62
CA ASP A 129 12.67 2.55 -17.64
C ASP A 129 13.46 2.97 -18.88
N GLU A 130 14.38 2.12 -19.35
CA GLU A 130 15.10 2.32 -20.60
C GLU A 130 14.14 2.29 -21.79
N GLY A 131 13.25 1.29 -21.86
CA GLY A 131 12.23 1.20 -22.92
C GLY A 131 11.26 2.40 -22.94
N LEU A 132 10.78 2.84 -21.78
CA LEU A 132 9.92 4.03 -21.69
C LEU A 132 10.63 5.31 -22.16
N LYS A 133 11.94 5.45 -21.89
CA LYS A 133 12.74 6.60 -22.35
C LYS A 133 12.95 6.58 -23.86
N GLU A 134 13.12 5.40 -24.45
CA GLU A 134 13.28 5.22 -25.90
C GLU A 134 11.98 5.55 -26.66
N ASP A 135 10.83 5.06 -26.17
CA ASP A 135 9.55 5.20 -26.86
C ASP A 135 8.87 6.57 -26.66
N TYR A 136 9.07 7.22 -25.50
CA TYR A 136 8.31 8.44 -25.14
C TYR A 136 9.13 9.73 -24.99
N GLN A 137 10.45 9.72 -25.26
CA GLN A 137 11.35 10.90 -25.16
C GLN A 137 11.19 11.72 -23.86
N ILE A 138 10.85 11.07 -22.74
CA ILE A 138 10.78 11.76 -21.45
C ILE A 138 12.21 12.04 -20.99
N GLY A 139 12.61 13.32 -21.04
CA GLY A 139 13.91 13.79 -20.54
C GLY A 139 14.97 14.18 -21.59
N LYS A 140 14.62 14.36 -22.87
CA LYS A 140 15.50 15.13 -23.78
C LYS A 140 15.28 16.64 -23.56
N PRO A 141 16.36 17.46 -23.47
CA PRO A 141 16.24 18.91 -23.30
C PRO A 141 15.56 19.60 -24.48
#